data_AF-A0A3D1BJW7-F1
#
_entry.id   AF-A0A3D1BJW7-F1
#
_cell.length_a   1.000
_cell.length_b   1.000
_cell.length_c   1.000
_cell.angle_alpha   90.00
_cell.angle_beta   90.00
_cell.angle_gamma   90.00
#
_symmetry.space_group_name_H-M   'P 1'
#
loop_
_entity.id
_entity.type
_entity.pdbx_description
1 polymer ?
#
loop_
_entity_poly.entity_id
_entity_poly.type
_entity_poly.pdbx_seq_one_letter_code
_entity_poly.pdbx_strand_id
1 'polypeptide(L)' 'LKNPFKHIDIFLNNPIDFKGAYSRKEVMMVGGIRINLTSIDDLIKMKHSAGRPRDMEDINHLERIKILRRRDK' A
#
# COMPACT_ATOMS: atom_id res chain seq x y z
N LEU A 1 18.96 7.34 8.85
CA LEU A 1 18.16 6.32 9.58
C LEU A 1 19.00 5.04 9.66
N LYS A 2 19.33 4.54 10.87
CA LYS A 2 20.38 3.52 11.09
C LYS A 2 19.93 2.05 11.09
N ASN A 3 18.64 1.72 10.87
CA ASN A 3 18.18 0.35 10.55
C ASN A 3 16.67 0.32 10.25
N PRO A 4 16.21 0.16 9.00
CA PRO A 4 14.78 0.21 8.63
C PRO A 4 13.98 -1.05 9.03
N PHE A 5 14.63 -2.18 9.33
CA PHE A 5 13.98 -3.47 9.63
C PHE A 5 13.53 -3.65 11.10
N LYS A 6 13.48 -2.58 11.90
CA LYS A 6 13.21 -2.71 13.35
C LYS A 6 11.73 -2.80 13.74
N HIS A 7 10.80 -2.53 12.83
CA HIS A 7 9.37 -2.54 13.16
C HIS A 7 8.58 -3.31 12.10
N ILE A 8 7.82 -4.30 12.55
CA ILE A 8 6.91 -5.08 11.73
C ILE A 8 5.51 -4.86 12.31
N ASP A 9 4.63 -4.26 11.52
CA ASP A 9 3.22 -4.13 11.85
C ASP A 9 2.48 -5.39 11.40
N ILE A 10 1.74 -6.02 12.31
CA ILE A 10 0.94 -7.22 12.05
C ILE A 10 -0.52 -6.89 12.33
N PHE A 11 -1.42 -7.24 11.39
CA PHE A 11 -2.85 -7.15 11.63
C PHE A 11 -3.30 -8.27 12.58
N LEU A 12 -3.95 -7.90 13.69
CA LEU A 12 -4.62 -8.87 14.57
C LEU A 12 -5.92 -9.39 13.93
N ASN A 13 -6.65 -8.50 13.26
CA ASN A 13 -7.82 -8.82 12.45
C ASN A 13 -7.54 -8.33 11.04
N ASN A 14 -7.67 -9.20 10.05
CA ASN A 14 -7.41 -8.83 8.66
C ASN A 14 -8.54 -7.91 8.13
N PRO A 15 -8.27 -6.63 7.82
CA PRO A 15 -9.31 -5.67 7.46
C PRO A 15 -9.75 -5.78 5.99
N ILE A 16 -9.13 -6.67 5.19
CA ILE A 16 -9.37 -6.80 3.76
C ILE A 16 -9.45 -8.27 3.32
N ASP A 17 -10.04 -8.53 2.15
CA ASP A 17 -9.87 -9.83 1.48
C ASP A 17 -8.42 -9.97 1.00
N PHE A 18 -7.61 -10.71 1.76
CA PHE A 18 -6.20 -10.91 1.46
C PHE A 18 -6.01 -11.65 0.13
N LYS A 19 -6.83 -12.65 -0.18
CA LYS A 19 -6.65 -13.46 -1.39
C LYS A 19 -6.88 -12.60 -2.63
N GLY A 20 -7.92 -11.76 -2.61
CA GLY A 20 -8.17 -10.77 -3.65
C GLY A 20 -7.09 -9.70 -3.73
N ALA A 21 -6.67 -9.12 -2.61
CA ALA A 21 -5.62 -8.10 -2.61
C ALA A 21 -4.28 -8.66 -3.12
N TYR A 22 -3.94 -9.88 -2.73
CA TYR A 22 -2.72 -10.57 -3.15
C TYR A 22 -2.73 -10.96 -4.63
N SER A 23 -3.89 -11.21 -5.23
CA SER A 23 -3.98 -11.46 -6.68
C SER A 23 -3.79 -10.17 -7.49
N ARG A 24 -4.23 -9.02 -6.95
CA ARG A 24 -4.08 -7.68 -7.54
C ARG A 24 -2.74 -6.99 -7.22
N LYS A 25 -1.84 -7.66 -6.52
CA LYS A 25 -0.56 -7.08 -6.10
C LYS A 25 0.25 -6.52 -7.27
N GLU A 26 0.98 -5.45 -7.00
CA GLU A 26 2.02 -4.95 -7.89
C GLU A 26 3.33 -5.65 -7.54
N VAL A 27 4.08 -6.08 -8.54
CA VAL A 27 5.38 -6.74 -8.35
C VAL A 27 6.47 -5.78 -8.76
N MET A 28 7.38 -5.49 -7.83
CA MET A 28 8.52 -4.60 -8.06
C MET A 28 9.84 -5.36 -7.88
N MET A 29 10.84 -5.04 -8.70
CA MET A 29 12.19 -5.56 -8.55
C MET A 29 13.08 -4.47 -7.95
N VAL A 30 13.64 -4.71 -6.76
CA VAL A 30 14.52 -3.76 -6.08
C VAL A 30 15.78 -4.52 -5.66
N GLY A 31 16.93 -4.15 -6.21
CA GLY A 31 18.21 -4.81 -5.89
C GLY A 31 18.20 -6.33 -6.14
N GLY A 32 17.52 -6.79 -7.19
CA GLY A 32 17.36 -8.22 -7.50
C GLY A 32 16.31 -8.95 -6.66
N ILE A 33 15.67 -8.27 -5.69
CA ILE A 33 14.63 -8.84 -4.84
C ILE A 33 13.26 -8.53 -5.42
N ARG A 34 12.41 -9.57 -5.51
CA ARG A 34 11.00 -9.45 -5.89
C ARG A 34 10.17 -9.02 -4.69
N ILE A 35 9.65 -7.80 -4.73
CA ILE A 35 8.78 -7.23 -3.70
C ILE A 35 7.34 -7.25 -4.18
N ASN A 36 6.47 -7.88 -3.38
CA ASN A 36 5.03 -7.89 -3.61
C ASN A 36 4.41 -6.70 -2.86
N LEU A 37 3.92 -5.70 -3.58
CA LEU A 37 3.28 -4.52 -3.04
C LEU A 37 1.75 -4.64 -3.19
N THR A 38 1.00 -4.21 -2.17
CA THR A 38 -0.45 -4.07 -2.30
C THR A 38 -0.80 -3.04 -3.39
N SER A 39 -1.94 -3.22 -4.07
CA SER A 39 -2.41 -2.23 -5.03
C SER A 39 -2.69 -0.88 -4.32
N ILE A 40 -2.56 0.22 -5.05
CA ILE A 40 -2.92 1.56 -4.53
C ILE A 40 -4.39 1.59 -4.07
N ASP A 41 -5.28 0.93 -4.82
CA ASP A 41 -6.71 0.88 -4.50
C ASP A 41 -6.98 0.15 -3.18
N ASP A 42 -6.32 -0.99 -2.95
CA ASP A 42 -6.45 -1.74 -1.69
C ASP A 42 -5.80 -0.99 -0.52
N LEU A 43 -4.71 -0.25 -0.77
CA LEU A 43 -4.06 0.59 0.25
C LEU A 43 -4.95 1.75 0.70
N ILE A 44 -5.62 2.43 -0.23
CA ILE A 44 -6.59 3.49 0.07
C ILE A 44 -7.75 2.94 0.90
N LYS A 45 -8.29 1.77 0.54
CA LYS A 45 -9.35 1.10 1.33
C LYS A 45 -8.91 0.83 2.76
N MET A 46 -7.72 0.25 2.96
CA MET A 46 -7.17 0.00 4.30
C MET A 46 -7.03 1.29 5.12
N LYS A 47 -6.57 2.37 4.48
CA LYS A 47 -6.41 3.68 5.13
C LYS A 47 -7.73 4.32 5.52
N HIS A 48 -8.75 4.23 4.67
CA HIS A 48 -10.11 4.70 5.01
C HIS A 48 -10.68 3.97 6.22
N SER A 49 -10.51 2.64 6.29
CA SER A 49 -10.97 1.84 7.43
C SER A 49 -10.21 2.11 8.72
N ALA A 50 -8.93 2.48 8.65
CA ALA A 50 -8.12 2.80 9.82
C ALA A 50 -8.48 4.15 10.45
N GLY A 51 -8.95 5.12 9.65
CA GLY A 51 -9.54 6.37 10.13
C GLY A 51 -8.61 7.28 10.94
N ARG A 52 -7.28 7.08 10.90
CA ARG A 52 -6.35 7.93 11.65
C ARG A 52 -6.24 9.29 10.95
N PRO A 53 -6.04 10.40 11.69
CA PRO A 53 -5.92 11.73 11.07
C PRO A 53 -4.89 11.82 9.94
N ARG A 54 -3.78 11.09 10.04
CA ARG A 54 -2.73 11.02 9.01
C ARG A 54 -3.12 10.20 7.77
N ASP A 55 -4.04 9.25 7.90
CA ASP A 55 -4.44 8.41 6.77
C ASP A 55 -5.18 9.23 5.70
N MET A 56 -5.87 10.31 6.07
CA MET A 56 -6.54 11.20 5.11
C MET A 56 -5.55 11.91 4.19
N GLU A 57 -4.43 12.38 4.74
CA GLU A 57 -3.36 12.98 3.95
C GLU A 57 -2.69 11.95 3.02
N ASP A 58 -2.44 10.75 3.54
CA ASP A 58 -1.89 9.65 2.74
C ASP A 58 -2.81 9.23 1.59
N ILE A 59 -4.14 9.19 1.80
CA ILE A 59 -5.12 8.91 0.76
C ILE A 59 -5.03 9.95 -0.36
N ASN A 60 -4.94 11.24 -0.03
CA ASN A 60 -4.80 12.30 -1.03
C ASN A 60 -3.53 12.13 -1.89
N HIS A 61 -2.41 11.77 -1.26
CA HIS A 61 -1.17 11.49 -1.97
C HIS A 61 -1.29 10.25 -2.89
N LEU A 62 -1.93 9.19 -2.42
CA LEU A 62 -2.14 7.96 -3.19
C LEU A 62 -3.03 8.19 -4.41
N GLU A 63 -4.10 8.97 -4.28
CA GLU A 63 -4.95 9.35 -5.41
C GLU A 63 -4.19 10.19 -6.44
N ARG A 64 -3.30 11.09 -5.99
CA ARG A 64 -2.43 11.84 -6.90
C ARG A 64 -1.48 10.92 -7.68
N ILE A 65 -0.87 9.93 -7.03
CA ILE A 65 -0.03 8.93 -7.69
C ILE A 65 -0.82 8.17 -8.75
N LYS A 66 -2.07 7.78 -8.46
CA LYS A 66 -2.94 7.08 -9.39
C LYS A 66 -3.27 7.91 -10.63
N ILE A 67 -3.49 9.22 -10.47
CA ILE A 67 -3.69 10.14 -11.60
C ILE A 67 -2.44 10.22 -12.47
N LEU A 68 -1.26 10.38 -11.87
CA LEU A 68 0.01 10.47 -12.61
C LEU A 68 0.27 9.21 -13.42
N ARG A 69 0.13 8.02 -12.80
CA ARG A 69 0.30 6.72 -13.47
C ARG A 69 -0.64 6.49 -14.66
N ARG A 70 -1.82 7.13 -14.67
CA ARG A 70 -2.75 7.05 -15.81
C ARG A 70 -2.34 7.94 -16.97
N ARG A 71 -1.60 9.02 -16.72
CA ARG A 71 -1.11 9.95 -17.75
C ARG A 71 0.16 9.44 -18.43
N ASP A 72 0.95 8.65 -17.71
CA ASP A 72 2.20 8.05 -18.22
C ASP A 72 1.97 6.74 -19.01
N LYS A 73 0.71 6.32 -19.19
CA LYS A 73 0.29 5.17 -20.00
C LYS A 73 -0.35 5.65 -21.29
#